data_AF-A0A4R6LBU3-F1
#
_entry.id   AF-A0A4R6LBU3-F1
#
_cell.length_a   1.000
_cell.length_b   1.000
_cell.length_c   1.000
_cell.angle_alpha   90.00
_cell.angle_beta   90.00
_cell.angle_gamma   90.00
#
_symmetry.space_group_name_H-M   'P 1'
#
loop_
_entity.id
_entity.type
_entity.pdbx_description
1 polymer ?
#
loop_
_entity_poly.entity_id
_entity_poly.type
_entity_poly.pdbx_seq_one_letter_code
_entity_poly.pdbx_strand_id
1 'polypeptide(L)'
;MKNIQNEYNSNIDKFSQDIIISHLETLLNYAERFYQRQFITRKITNSKLLIQVEDLLSEYFNNEDLISNSLPTVEYIAESLHISTKYLSSLLKQLTGLTTQQHIHEKLIEKAKEKLSTTELSIGEIAYQLGFEHPQSFSKLFKAKTNQSPLKFRQSFN
;
A
#
# COMPACT_ATOMS: atom_id res chain seq x y z
N MET A 1 -36.59 14.36 5.72
CA MET A 1 -37.25 15.21 4.70
C MET A 1 -38.75 15.36 4.93
N LYS A 2 -39.58 14.30 4.89
CA LYS A 2 -41.04 14.41 5.14
C LYS A 2 -41.39 15.12 6.45
N ASN A 3 -40.67 14.84 7.55
CA ASN A 3 -40.95 15.47 8.84
C ASN A 3 -40.61 16.98 8.87
N ILE A 4 -39.53 17.41 8.21
CA ILE A 4 -39.17 18.84 8.08
C ILE A 4 -40.23 19.56 7.24
N GLN A 5 -40.69 18.94 6.16
CA GLN A 5 -41.71 19.50 5.28
C GLN A 5 -43.07 19.59 5.95
N ASN A 6 -43.44 18.60 6.77
CA ASN A 6 -44.66 18.64 7.57
C ASN A 6 -44.61 19.71 8.67
N GLU A 7 -43.46 19.86 9.34
CA GLU A 7 -43.26 20.89 10.36
C GLU A 7 -43.30 22.30 9.74
N TYR A 8 -42.67 22.49 8.58
CA TYR A 8 -42.69 23.75 7.84
C TYR A 8 -44.08 24.14 7.30
N ASN A 9 -44.89 23.14 6.92
CA ASN A 9 -46.25 23.37 6.42
C ASN A 9 -47.30 23.48 7.54
N SER A 10 -46.91 23.25 8.80
CA SER A 10 -47.79 23.39 9.97
C SER A 10 -47.77 24.82 10.51
N ASN A 11 -48.73 25.16 11.36
CA ASN A 11 -48.75 26.49 12.00
C ASN A 11 -47.50 26.68 12.85
N ILE A 12 -46.70 27.69 12.50
CA ILE A 12 -45.44 28.00 13.18
C ILE A 12 -45.75 28.44 14.61
N ASP A 13 -45.21 27.71 15.57
CA ASP A 13 -45.20 28.08 16.98
C ASP A 13 -43.76 28.31 17.47
N LYS A 14 -43.62 28.62 18.76
CA LYS A 14 -42.31 28.90 19.37
C LYS A 14 -41.34 27.70 19.39
N PHE A 15 -41.81 26.49 19.09
CA PHE A 15 -41.02 25.26 19.10
C PHE A 15 -40.68 24.75 17.69
N SER A 16 -41.43 25.16 16.66
CA SER A 16 -41.25 24.71 15.28
C SER A 16 -39.80 24.88 14.78
N GLN A 17 -39.13 25.97 15.16
CA GLN A 17 -37.72 26.20 14.79
C GLN A 17 -36.79 25.15 15.40
N ASP A 18 -36.92 24.85 16.69
CA ASP A 18 -36.08 23.88 17.40
C ASP A 18 -36.30 22.44 16.87
N ILE A 19 -37.55 22.12 16.50
CA ILE A 19 -37.92 20.84 15.89
C ILE A 19 -37.28 20.69 14.50
N ILE A 20 -37.31 21.74 13.68
CA ILE A 20 -36.65 21.74 12.36
C ILE A 20 -35.13 21.57 12.51
N ILE A 21 -34.49 22.28 13.46
CA ILE A 21 -33.05 22.15 13.75
C ILE A 21 -32.72 20.71 14.15
N SER A 22 -33.48 20.11 15.08
CA SER A 22 -33.29 18.73 15.52
C SER A 22 -33.40 17.72 14.38
N HIS A 23 -34.33 17.95 13.44
CA HIS A 23 -34.45 17.12 12.25
C HIS A 23 -33.28 17.29 11.27
N LEU A 24 -32.75 18.51 11.12
CA LEU A 24 -31.56 18.78 10.31
C LEU A 24 -30.31 18.14 10.92
N GLU A 25 -30.12 18.25 12.23
CA GLU A 25 -29.03 17.58 12.96
C GLU A 25 -29.10 16.06 12.76
N THR A 26 -30.29 15.48 12.88
CA THR A 26 -30.51 14.06 12.62
C THR A 26 -30.10 13.68 11.20
N LEU A 27 -30.47 14.49 10.20
CA LEU A 27 -30.10 14.26 8.80
C LEU A 27 -28.59 14.38 8.57
N LEU A 28 -27.94 15.37 9.19
CA LEU A 28 -26.49 15.56 9.15
C LEU A 28 -25.76 14.36 9.79
N ASN A 29 -26.23 13.88 10.94
CA ASN A 29 -25.69 12.69 11.60
C ASN A 29 -25.81 11.44 10.73
N TYR A 30 -26.91 11.26 9.99
CA TYR A 30 -27.02 10.17 9.02
C TYR A 30 -26.02 10.33 7.88
N ALA A 31 -25.87 11.53 7.31
CA ALA A 31 -24.90 11.79 6.25
C ALA A 31 -23.45 11.51 6.73
N GLU A 32 -23.11 11.95 7.94
CA GLU A 32 -21.83 11.68 8.58
C GLU A 32 -21.64 10.17 8.80
N ARG A 33 -22.66 9.46 9.30
CA ARG A 33 -22.62 8.00 9.47
C ARG A 33 -22.38 7.26 8.15
N PHE A 34 -23.02 7.69 7.06
CA PHE A 34 -22.80 7.11 5.73
C PHE A 34 -21.39 7.39 5.21
N TYR A 35 -20.87 8.60 5.42
CA TYR A 35 -19.49 8.97 5.09
C TYR A 35 -18.48 8.12 5.87
N GLN A 36 -18.63 8.03 7.19
CA GLN A 36 -17.73 7.27 8.07
C GLN A 36 -17.71 5.77 7.75
N ARG A 37 -18.87 5.18 7.38
CA ARG A 37 -18.95 3.77 6.97
C ARG A 37 -18.09 3.43 5.75
N GLN A 38 -17.86 4.38 4.84
CA GLN A 38 -16.95 4.17 3.71
C GLN A 38 -15.52 3.93 4.17
N PHE A 39 -15.09 4.55 5.27
CA PHE A 39 -13.74 4.35 5.83
C PHE A 39 -13.59 3.03 6.57
N ILE A 40 -14.66 2.50 7.17
CA ILE A 40 -14.66 1.18 7.82
C ILE A 40 -14.47 0.07 6.79
N THR A 41 -15.29 0.06 5.73
CA THR A 41 -15.15 -0.92 4.64
C THR A 41 -13.83 -0.74 3.92
N ARG A 42 -13.39 0.51 3.68
CA ARG A 42 -12.06 0.79 3.14
C ARG A 42 -10.98 0.21 4.03
N LYS A 43 -10.97 0.38 5.36
CA LYS A 43 -9.92 -0.17 6.24
C LYS A 43 -9.76 -1.69 6.08
N ILE A 44 -10.87 -2.42 5.94
CA ILE A 44 -10.86 -3.88 5.71
C ILE A 44 -10.34 -4.21 4.29
N THR A 45 -10.88 -3.56 3.25
CA THR A 45 -10.42 -3.77 1.86
C THR A 45 -8.96 -3.36 1.66
N ASN A 46 -8.54 -2.29 2.32
CA ASN A 46 -7.19 -1.74 2.28
C ASN A 46 -6.19 -2.70 2.93
N SER A 47 -6.56 -3.31 4.06
CA SER A 47 -5.76 -4.38 4.67
C SER A 47 -5.66 -5.60 3.75
N LYS A 48 -6.74 -5.97 3.07
CA LYS A 48 -6.72 -7.07 2.09
C LYS A 48 -5.83 -6.76 0.89
N LEU A 49 -5.91 -5.55 0.33
CA LEU A 49 -5.09 -5.11 -0.79
C LEU A 49 -3.61 -5.07 -0.41
N LEU A 50 -3.26 -4.64 0.81
CA LEU A 50 -1.89 -4.68 1.30
C LEU A 50 -1.35 -6.13 1.32
N ILE A 51 -2.14 -7.07 1.86
CA ILE A 51 -1.78 -8.50 1.85
C ILE A 51 -1.60 -9.00 0.41
N GLN A 52 -2.51 -8.65 -0.51
CA GLN A 52 -2.38 -9.05 -1.91
C GLN A 52 -1.13 -8.48 -2.59
N VAL A 53 -0.71 -7.26 -2.25
CA VAL A 53 0.55 -6.68 -2.73
C VAL A 53 1.75 -7.45 -2.16
N GLU A 54 1.74 -7.78 -0.87
CA GLU A 54 2.81 -8.54 -0.22
C GLU A 54 2.93 -9.97 -0.77
N ASP A 55 1.80 -10.64 -0.99
CA ASP A 55 1.72 -11.97 -1.59
C ASP A 55 2.25 -11.96 -3.02
N LEU A 56 1.80 -10.99 -3.84
CA LEU A 56 2.25 -10.85 -5.22
C LEU A 56 3.75 -10.57 -5.32
N LEU A 57 4.28 -9.67 -4.48
CA LEU A 57 5.71 -9.42 -4.43
C LEU A 57 6.48 -10.66 -3.99
N SER A 58 5.96 -11.41 -3.01
CA SER A 58 6.59 -12.65 -2.55
C SER A 58 6.62 -13.72 -3.64
N GLU A 59 5.50 -13.90 -4.37
CA GLU A 59 5.41 -14.82 -5.51
C GLU A 59 6.36 -14.41 -6.64
N TYR A 60 6.43 -13.12 -6.96
CA TYR A 60 7.33 -12.60 -7.98
C TYR A 60 8.80 -12.90 -7.67
N PHE A 61 9.25 -12.61 -6.44
CA PHE A 61 10.64 -12.84 -6.04
C PHE A 61 10.98 -14.30 -5.70
N ASN A 62 10.00 -15.18 -5.60
CA ASN A 62 10.22 -16.62 -5.43
C ASN A 62 10.26 -17.37 -6.77
N ASN A 63 9.68 -16.81 -7.83
CA ASN A 63 9.73 -17.39 -9.18
C ASN A 63 10.97 -16.91 -9.94
N GLU A 64 11.99 -17.76 -10.03
CA GLU A 64 13.25 -17.45 -10.72
C GLU A 64 13.04 -17.06 -12.20
N ASP A 65 12.02 -17.61 -12.87
CA ASP A 65 11.68 -17.29 -14.26
C ASP A 65 11.13 -15.85 -14.42
N LEU A 66 10.41 -15.32 -13.43
CA LEU A 66 9.85 -13.97 -13.51
C LEU A 66 10.92 -12.91 -13.25
N ILE A 67 11.85 -13.19 -12.34
CA ILE A 67 12.95 -12.29 -11.99
C ILE A 67 13.96 -12.14 -13.14
N SER A 68 14.09 -13.18 -13.98
CA SER A 68 14.97 -13.14 -15.15
C SER A 68 14.59 -12.06 -16.17
N ASN A 69 13.32 -11.62 -16.17
CA ASN A 69 12.79 -10.69 -17.17
C ASN A 69 12.93 -9.21 -16.77
N SER A 70 12.98 -8.85 -15.48
CA SER A 70 13.28 -7.50 -14.95
C SER A 70 12.86 -7.38 -13.47
N LEU A 71 13.01 -6.19 -12.88
CA LEU A 71 12.43 -5.83 -11.60
C LEU A 71 10.92 -5.54 -11.72
N PRO A 72 10.12 -5.85 -10.68
CA PRO A 72 8.68 -5.55 -10.72
C PRO A 72 8.46 -4.04 -10.71
N THR A 73 7.63 -3.56 -11.62
CA THR A 73 7.27 -2.14 -11.74
C THR A 73 5.98 -1.82 -10.99
N VAL A 74 5.74 -0.55 -10.72
CA VAL A 74 4.48 -0.10 -10.10
C VAL A 74 3.29 -0.41 -11.00
N GLU A 75 3.49 -0.29 -12.33
CA GLU A 75 2.54 -0.65 -13.37
C GLU A 75 2.16 -2.12 -13.30
N TYR A 76 3.14 -3.02 -13.25
CA TYR A 76 2.91 -4.47 -13.18
C TYR A 76 2.04 -4.88 -11.98
N ILE A 77 2.34 -4.34 -10.79
CA ILE A 77 1.57 -4.65 -9.57
C ILE A 77 0.14 -4.10 -9.69
N ALA A 78 -0.01 -2.89 -10.23
CA ALA A 78 -1.31 -2.27 -10.39
C ALA A 78 -2.19 -3.04 -11.41
N GLU A 79 -1.62 -3.46 -12.54
CA GLU A 79 -2.31 -4.27 -13.55
C GLU A 79 -2.72 -5.63 -13.01
N SER A 80 -1.82 -6.31 -12.29
CA SER A 80 -2.07 -7.62 -11.69
C SER A 80 -3.17 -7.59 -10.61
N LEU A 81 -3.34 -6.45 -9.94
CA LEU A 81 -4.40 -6.21 -8.96
C LEU A 81 -5.64 -5.52 -9.56
N HIS A 82 -5.66 -5.29 -10.88
CA HIS A 82 -6.75 -4.61 -11.60
C HIS A 82 -7.13 -3.24 -11.04
N ILE A 83 -6.13 -2.44 -10.67
CA ILE A 83 -6.29 -1.08 -10.13
C ILE A 83 -5.37 -0.09 -10.84
N SER A 84 -5.66 1.20 -10.69
CA SER A 84 -4.75 2.23 -11.21
C SER A 84 -3.50 2.39 -10.32
N THR A 85 -2.35 2.66 -10.95
CA THR A 85 -1.08 2.96 -10.27
C THR A 85 -1.21 4.11 -9.27
N LYS A 86 -2.00 5.14 -9.61
CA LYS A 86 -2.32 6.27 -8.74
C LYS A 86 -3.09 5.84 -7.49
N TYR A 87 -4.10 4.99 -7.65
CA TYR A 87 -4.86 4.47 -6.52
C TYR A 87 -3.99 3.60 -5.62
N LEU A 88 -3.22 2.66 -6.19
CA LEU A 88 -2.28 1.82 -5.47
C LEU A 88 -1.28 2.65 -4.65
N SER A 89 -0.66 3.65 -5.28
CA SER A 89 0.33 4.52 -4.64
C SER A 89 -0.28 5.35 -3.50
N SER A 90 -1.45 5.93 -3.71
CA SER A 90 -2.17 6.69 -2.69
C SER A 90 -2.58 5.80 -1.53
N LEU A 91 -3.04 4.59 -1.83
CA LEU A 91 -3.54 3.63 -0.86
C LEU A 91 -2.41 3.14 0.06
N LEU A 92 -1.32 2.63 -0.52
CA LEU A 92 -0.17 2.14 0.25
C LEU A 92 0.43 3.25 1.11
N LYS A 93 0.55 4.47 0.56
CA LYS A 93 1.04 5.62 1.32
C LYS A 93 0.15 5.97 2.50
N GLN A 94 -1.17 5.85 2.35
CA GLN A 94 -2.12 6.10 3.44
C GLN A 94 -2.06 5.00 4.53
N LEU A 95 -1.83 3.74 4.15
CA LEU A 95 -1.83 2.62 5.08
C LEU A 95 -0.51 2.43 5.81
N THR A 96 0.60 2.54 5.09
CA THR A 96 1.93 2.18 5.60
C THR A 96 2.88 3.38 5.68
N GLY A 97 2.49 4.53 5.12
CA GLY A 97 3.37 5.69 4.97
C GLY A 97 4.34 5.59 3.79
N LEU A 98 4.38 4.45 3.09
CA LEU A 98 5.36 4.15 2.05
C LEU A 98 4.73 4.15 0.65
N THR A 99 5.51 4.53 -0.36
CA THR A 99 5.10 4.43 -1.78
C THR A 99 5.22 3.00 -2.28
N THR A 100 4.51 2.65 -3.36
CA THR A 100 4.61 1.32 -3.99
C THR A 100 6.04 0.95 -4.37
N GLN A 101 6.81 1.91 -4.90
CA GLN A 101 8.22 1.73 -5.21
C GLN A 101 9.05 1.37 -3.95
N GLN A 102 8.71 1.97 -2.81
CA GLN A 102 9.39 1.68 -1.55
C GLN A 102 9.08 0.27 -1.06
N HIS A 103 7.84 -0.19 -1.18
CA HIS A 103 7.46 -1.58 -0.90
C HIS A 103 8.22 -2.59 -1.77
N ILE A 104 8.32 -2.32 -3.07
CA ILE A 104 9.15 -3.14 -3.99
C ILE A 104 10.60 -3.19 -3.49
N HIS A 105 11.19 -2.03 -3.20
CA HIS A 105 12.58 -1.97 -2.73
C HIS A 105 12.77 -2.67 -1.38
N GLU A 106 11.82 -2.59 -0.46
CA GLU A 106 11.91 -3.27 0.83
C GLU A 106 11.90 -4.79 0.66
N LYS A 107 10.97 -5.31 -0.16
CA LYS A 107 10.92 -6.75 -0.44
C LYS A 107 12.16 -7.25 -1.17
N LEU A 108 12.67 -6.46 -2.12
CA LEU A 108 13.93 -6.74 -2.81
C LEU A 108 15.10 -6.82 -1.83
N ILE A 109 15.19 -5.87 -0.89
CA ILE A 109 16.27 -5.85 0.11
C ILE A 109 16.13 -7.02 1.09
N GLU A 110 14.92 -7.38 1.50
CA GLU A 110 14.65 -8.59 2.29
C GLU A 110 15.20 -9.83 1.60
N LYS A 111 14.86 -10.03 0.33
CA LYS A 111 15.35 -11.15 -0.50
C LYS A 111 16.85 -11.11 -0.76
N ALA A 112 17.42 -9.92 -0.92
CA ALA A 112 18.86 -9.75 -1.04
C ALA A 112 19.58 -10.18 0.24
N LYS A 113 19.07 -9.80 1.41
CA LYS A 113 19.64 -10.20 2.71
C LYS A 113 19.53 -11.70 2.92
N GLU A 114 18.40 -12.31 2.54
CA GLU A 114 18.21 -13.76 2.55
C GLU A 114 19.29 -14.45 1.71
N LYS A 115 19.45 -14.07 0.42
CA LYS A 115 20.47 -14.67 -0.45
C LYS A 115 21.90 -14.41 0.03
N LEU A 116 22.21 -13.22 0.54
CA LEU A 116 23.55 -12.88 1.06
C LEU A 116 23.95 -13.67 2.31
N SER A 117 22.97 -14.10 3.11
CA SER A 117 23.22 -14.85 4.36
C SER A 117 23.13 -16.37 4.18
N THR A 118 22.42 -16.86 3.16
CA THR A 118 22.15 -18.29 2.96
C THR A 118 22.93 -18.92 1.81
N THR A 119 23.49 -18.12 0.90
CA THR A 119 24.15 -18.63 -0.31
C THR A 119 25.62 -18.21 -0.40
N GLU A 120 26.40 -19.00 -1.14
CA GLU A 120 27.79 -18.65 -1.42
C GLU A 120 28.00 -17.74 -2.64
N LEU A 121 26.92 -17.48 -3.39
CA LEU A 121 26.92 -16.72 -4.64
C LEU A 121 27.62 -15.36 -4.52
N SER A 122 28.34 -14.97 -5.56
CA SER A 122 28.94 -13.65 -5.65
C SER A 122 27.88 -12.55 -5.63
N ILE A 123 28.27 -11.35 -5.21
CA ILE A 123 27.38 -10.18 -5.21
C ILE A 123 26.84 -9.89 -6.62
N GLY A 124 27.63 -10.20 -7.65
CA GLY A 124 27.21 -10.08 -9.05
C GLY A 124 26.09 -11.06 -9.40
N GLU A 125 26.27 -12.35 -9.10
CA GLU A 125 25.25 -13.38 -9.33
C GLU A 125 23.96 -13.09 -8.57
N ILE A 126 24.05 -12.65 -7.32
CA ILE A 126 22.88 -12.26 -6.52
C ILE A 126 22.16 -11.08 -7.18
N ALA A 127 22.90 -10.08 -7.68
CA ALA A 127 22.28 -8.95 -8.37
C ALA A 127 21.52 -9.39 -9.63
N TYR A 128 22.12 -10.27 -10.45
CA TYR A 128 21.47 -10.82 -11.63
C TYR A 128 20.22 -11.63 -11.27
N GLN A 129 20.31 -12.49 -10.25
CA GLN A 129 19.17 -13.26 -9.73
C GLN A 129 18.07 -12.41 -9.10
N LEU A 130 18.33 -11.14 -8.81
CA LEU A 130 17.33 -10.19 -8.32
C LEU A 130 16.78 -9.29 -9.44
N GLY A 131 17.15 -9.53 -10.70
CA GLY A 131 16.63 -8.80 -11.86
C GLY A 131 17.40 -7.51 -12.18
N PHE A 132 18.61 -7.31 -11.63
CA PHE A 132 19.45 -6.18 -12.00
C PHE A 132 20.31 -6.51 -13.23
N GLU A 133 20.27 -5.64 -14.24
CA GLU A 133 21.19 -5.70 -15.38
C GLU A 133 22.64 -5.37 -14.99
N HIS A 134 22.81 -4.54 -13.95
CA HIS A 134 24.10 -4.04 -13.49
C HIS A 134 24.27 -4.22 -11.98
N PRO A 135 25.23 -5.05 -11.52
CA PRO A 135 25.49 -5.28 -10.10
C PRO A 135 25.84 -4.02 -9.29
N GLN A 136 26.37 -2.97 -9.95
CA GLN A 136 26.66 -1.69 -9.32
C GLN A 136 25.39 -0.99 -8.85
N SER A 137 24.30 -1.08 -9.63
CA SER A 137 22.99 -0.52 -9.29
C SER A 137 22.41 -1.20 -8.05
N PHE A 138 22.49 -2.52 -7.98
CA PHE A 138 22.12 -3.30 -6.78
C PHE A 138 22.93 -2.83 -5.56
N SER A 139 24.25 -2.76 -5.69
CA SER A 139 25.12 -2.38 -4.58
C SER A 139 24.83 -0.98 -4.05
N LYS A 140 24.53 -0.03 -4.95
CA LYS A 140 24.15 1.34 -4.58
C LYS A 140 22.80 1.38 -3.87
N LEU A 141 21.80 0.66 -4.38
CA LEU A 141 20.47 0.56 -3.76
C LEU A 141 20.55 -0.10 -2.38
N PHE A 142 21.27 -1.23 -2.27
CA PHE A 142 21.46 -1.95 -1.01
C PHE A 142 22.13 -1.07 0.04
N LYS A 143 23.21 -0.37 -0.32
CA LYS A 143 23.88 0.56 0.59
C LYS A 143 22.98 1.72 1.01
N ALA A 144 22.21 2.30 0.08
CA ALA A 144 21.29 3.38 0.38
C ALA A 144 20.17 2.95 1.35
N LYS A 145 19.74 1.68 1.29
CA LYS A 145 18.65 1.15 2.11
C LYS A 145 19.10 0.53 3.44
N THR A 146 20.32 0.02 3.52
CA THR A 146 20.82 -0.71 4.69
C THR A 146 21.95 0.01 5.42
N ASN A 147 22.46 1.12 4.88
CA ASN A 147 23.68 1.81 5.33
C ASN A 147 24.96 0.96 5.29
N GLN A 148 24.92 -0.25 4.73
CA GLN A 148 26.04 -1.17 4.64
C GLN A 148 26.18 -1.68 3.21
N SER A 149 27.40 -1.99 2.75
CA SER A 149 27.57 -2.63 1.44
C SER A 149 27.15 -4.11 1.51
N PRO A 150 26.70 -4.72 0.39
CA PRO A 150 26.36 -6.14 0.35
C PRO A 150 27.49 -7.03 0.89
N LEU A 151 28.75 -6.69 0.56
CA LEU A 151 29.93 -7.40 1.04
C LEU A 151 30.09 -7.32 2.56
N LYS A 152 29.97 -6.11 3.13
CA LYS A 152 30.06 -5.91 4.59
C LYS A 152 28.93 -6.61 5.33
N PHE A 153 27.72 -6.60 4.75
CA PHE A 153 26.58 -7.31 5.30
C PHE A 153 26.83 -8.82 5.31
N ARG A 154 27.33 -9.42 4.22
CA ARG A 154 27.67 -10.86 4.21
C ARG A 154 28.75 -11.21 5.24
N GLN A 155 29.76 -10.37 5.39
CA GLN A 155 30.83 -10.55 6.39
C GLN A 155 30.33 -10.49 7.84
N SER A 156 29.16 -9.90 8.13
CA SER A 156 28.63 -9.89 9.50
C SER A 156 27.92 -11.18 9.90
N PHE A 157 27.69 -12.11 8.97
CA PHE A 157 27.08 -13.43 9.23
C PHE A 157 28.08 -14.59 9.20
N ASN A 158 29.31 -14.34 8.77
CA ASN A 158 30.44 -15.28 8.84
C ASN A 158 31.25 -15.03 10.11
#